data_AF-A0A3B9WF46-F1
#
_entry.id   AF-A0A3B9WF46-F1
#
_cell.length_a   1.000
_cell.length_b   1.000
_cell.length_c   1.000
_cell.angle_alpha   90.00
_cell.angle_beta   90.00
_cell.angle_gamma   90.00
#
_symmetry.space_group_name_H-M   'P 1'
#
loop_
_entity.id
_entity.type
_entity.pdbx_description
1 polymer ?
#
loop_
_entity_poly.entity_id
_entity_poly.type
_entity_poly.pdbx_seq_one_letter_code
_entity_poly.pdbx_strand_id
1 'polypeptide(L)' 'MWTQSLDTLGSLPLTALVAAIPIVVFLACMMLFKLTGLTSGLIALVVQILVALLVFHMPVSAAAGAGLLGLLT' A
#
# COMPACT_ATOMS: atom_id res chain seq x y z
N MET A 1 3.95 1.25 -19.19
CA MET A 1 2.97 0.77 -18.18
C MET A 1 3.59 -0.39 -17.44
N TRP A 2 3.63 -0.36 -16.11
CA TRP A 2 3.97 -1.54 -15.33
C TRP A 2 2.70 -2.36 -15.13
N THR A 3 2.78 -3.67 -15.31
CA THR A 3 1.65 -4.60 -15.19
C THR A 3 1.90 -5.51 -14.00
N GLN A 4 1.05 -5.37 -12.97
CA GLN A 4 1.06 -6.25 -11.81
C GLN A 4 0.40 -7.59 -12.16
N SER A 5 1.02 -8.69 -11.76
CA SER A 5 0.34 -10.00 -11.76
C SER A 5 -0.60 -10.10 -10.56
N LEU A 6 -1.82 -10.59 -10.77
CA LEU A 6 -2.79 -10.84 -9.69
C LEU A 6 -2.33 -11.95 -8.73
N ASP A 7 -1.49 -12.85 -9.21
CA ASP A 7 -0.91 -13.91 -8.40
C ASP A 7 0.59 -13.65 -8.23
N THR A 8 0.92 -12.79 -7.27
CA THR A 8 2.32 -12.43 -6.95
C THR A 8 2.92 -13.41 -5.94
N LEU A 9 2.09 -14.01 -5.08
CA LEU A 9 2.50 -14.87 -3.97
C LEU A 9 2.23 -16.37 -4.18
N GLY A 10 1.84 -16.79 -5.38
CA GLY A 10 1.48 -18.18 -5.71
C GLY A 10 0.08 -18.60 -5.23
N SER A 11 -0.68 -17.67 -4.64
CA SER A 11 -2.12 -17.79 -4.51
C SER A 11 -2.79 -16.41 -4.48
N LEU A 12 -3.95 -16.32 -5.13
CA LEU A 12 -4.77 -15.11 -5.18
C LEU A 12 -5.21 -14.61 -3.79
N PRO A 13 -5.65 -15.48 -2.85
CA PRO A 13 -6.07 -15.02 -1.52
C PRO A 13 -4.92 -14.42 -0.71
N LEU A 14 -3.72 -15.01 -0.77
CA LEU A 14 -2.55 -14.46 -0.06
C LEU A 14 -2.14 -13.12 -0.66
N THR A 15 -2.13 -13.01 -1.99
CA THR A 15 -1.82 -11.75 -2.66
C THR A 15 -2.81 -10.65 -2.27
N ALA A 16 -4.10 -10.97 -2.20
CA ALA A 16 -5.15 -10.02 -1.77
C ALA A 16 -4.98 -9.60 -0.30
N LEU A 17 -4.65 -10.54 0.58
CA LEU A 17 -4.45 -10.25 2.01
C LEU A 17 -3.27 -9.29 2.21
N VAL A 18 -2.17 -9.50 1.48
CA VAL A 18 -1.01 -8.61 1.55
C VAL A 18 -1.30 -7.24 0.93
N ALA A 19 -2.07 -7.19 -0.15
CA ALA A 19 -2.52 -5.93 -0.74
C ALA A 19 -3.40 -5.10 0.22
N ALA A 20 -4.11 -5.74 1.15
CA ALA A 20 -4.95 -5.07 2.14
C ALA A 20 -4.18 -4.55 3.38
N ILE A 21 -2.90 -4.87 3.54
CA ILE A 21 -2.11 -4.46 4.72
C ILE A 21 -2.18 -2.94 5.00
N PRO A 22 -1.97 -2.04 4.00
CA PRO A 22 -1.93 -0.60 4.26
C PRO A 22 -3.24 -0.05 4.84
N ILE A 23 -4.40 -0.53 4.37
CA ILE A 23 -5.70 -0.10 4.88
C ILE A 23 -5.97 -0.68 6.28
N VAL A 24 -5.56 -1.92 6.54
CA VAL A 24 -5.67 -2.51 7.89
C VAL A 24 -4.81 -1.73 8.88
N VAL A 25 -3.59 -1.35 8.50
CA VAL A 25 -2.71 -0.51 9.34
C VAL A 25 -3.34 0.86 9.58
N PHE A 26 -3.87 1.51 8.55
CA PHE A 26 -4.56 2.80 8.69
C PHE A 26 -5.68 2.72 9.73
N LEU A 27 -6.57 1.72 9.60
CA LEU A 27 -7.69 1.52 10.49
C LEU A 27 -7.24 1.16 11.91
N ALA A 28 -6.22 0.31 12.06
CA ALA A 28 -5.64 -0.02 13.37
C ALA A 28 -5.05 1.22 14.06
N CYS A 29 -4.28 2.04 13.34
CA CYS A 29 -3.73 3.30 13.82
C CYS A 29 -4.82 4.28 14.30
N MET A 30 -5.92 4.39 13.55
CA MET A 30 -7.01 5.29 13.90
C MET A 30 -7.87 4.75 15.05
N MET A 31 -8.23 3.45 15.01
CA MET A 31 -9.16 2.83 15.95
C MET A 31 -8.50 2.45 17.27
N LEU A 32 -7.32 1.82 17.23
CA LEU A 32 -6.67 1.28 18.42
C LEU A 32 -5.76 2.31 19.09
N PHE A 33 -4.98 3.03 18.28
CA PHE A 33 -4.01 4.00 18.79
C PHE A 33 -4.56 5.42 18.91
N LYS A 34 -5.82 5.64 18.48
CA LYS A 34 -6.54 6.93 18.56
C LYS A 34 -5.74 8.09 17.95
N LEU A 35 -4.98 7.79 16.90
CA LEU A 35 -4.20 8.77 16.16
C LEU A 35 -5.10 9.64 15.28
N THR A 36 -4.64 10.84 14.93
CA THR A 36 -5.38 11.69 13.99
C THR A 36 -5.35 11.05 12.60
N GLY A 37 -6.42 11.24 11.81
CA GLY A 37 -6.54 10.62 10.49
C GLY A 37 -5.38 10.94 9.54
N LEU A 38 -4.77 12.13 9.67
CA LEU A 38 -3.59 12.51 8.91
C LEU A 38 -2.36 11.66 9.30
N THR A 39 -2.12 11.49 10.61
CA THR A 39 -0.98 10.69 11.10
C THR A 39 -1.12 9.21 10.75
N SER A 40 -2.32 8.63 10.88
CA SER A 40 -2.56 7.25 10.43
C SER A 40 -2.42 7.11 8.92
N GLY A 41 -2.86 8.12 8.16
CA GLY A 41 -2.71 8.18 6.70
C GLY A 41 -1.26 8.18 6.26
N LEU A 42 -0.40 8.99 6.90
CA LEU A 42 1.03 9.02 6.63
C LEU A 42 1.72 7.69 6.94
N ILE A 43 1.36 7.05 8.06
CA ILE A 43 1.89 5.71 8.42
C ILE A 43 1.47 4.69 7.36
N ALA A 44 0.19 4.68 6.98
CA ALA A 44 -0.32 3.78 5.95
C ALA A 44 0.34 4.01 4.59
N LEU A 45 0.65 5.26 4.23
CA LEU A 45 1.38 5.61 3.01
C LEU A 45 2.80 5.01 3.01
N VAL A 46 3.52 5.10 4.13
CA VAL A 46 4.86 4.48 4.23
C VAL A 46 4.77 2.96 4.10
N VAL A 47 3.78 2.34 4.75
CA VAL A 47 3.53 0.90 4.64
C VAL A 47 3.18 0.49 3.20
N GLN A 48 2.33 1.26 2.52
CA GLN A 48 1.98 1.07 1.11
C GLN A 48 3.24 1.06 0.23
N ILE A 49 4.15 2.02 0.40
CA ILE A 49 5.39 2.12 -0.38
C ILE A 49 6.26 0.88 -0.12
N LEU A 50 6.43 0.46 1.14
CA LEU A 50 7.21 -0.72 1.47
C LEU A 50 6.62 -1.99 0.84
N VAL A 51 5.29 -2.17 0.92
CA VAL A 51 4.61 -3.33 0.32
C VAL A 51 4.74 -3.32 -1.21
N ALA A 52 4.55 -2.18 -1.85
CA ALA A 52 4.67 -2.05 -3.31
C ALA A 52 6.08 -2.40 -3.81
N LEU A 53 7.11 -1.92 -3.12
CA LEU A 53 8.50 -2.13 -3.52
C LEU A 53 9.01 -3.54 -3.17
N LEU A 54 8.72 -4.03 -1.97
CA LEU A 54 9.32 -5.28 -1.46
C LEU A 54 8.50 -6.53 -1.79
N VAL A 55 7.17 -6.43 -1.84
CA VAL A 55 6.31 -7.60 -2.09
C VAL A 55 5.97 -7.69 -3.57
N PHE A 56 5.45 -6.59 -4.13
CA PHE A 56 5.00 -6.55 -5.52
C PHE A 56 6.13 -6.25 -6.50
N HIS A 57 7.35 -6.01 -6.01
CA HIS A 57 8.53 -5.71 -6.83
C HIS A 57 8.25 -4.60 -7.86
N MET A 58 7.42 -3.64 -7.48
CA MET A 58 7.03 -2.54 -8.35
C MET A 58 8.25 -1.64 -8.60
N PRO A 59 8.55 -1.27 -9.86
CA PRO A 59 9.65 -0.37 -10.14
C PRO A 59 9.37 1.00 -9.52
N VAL A 60 10.40 1.62 -8.95
CA VAL A 60 10.29 2.90 -8.23
C VAL A 60 9.66 3.99 -9.08
N SER A 61 9.93 4.01 -10.39
CA SER A 61 9.31 4.96 -11.33
C SER A 61 7.79 4.81 -11.42
N ALA A 62 7.27 3.58 -11.39
CA ALA A 62 5.85 3.33 -11.40
C ALA A 62 5.21 3.63 -10.03
N ALA A 63 5.90 3.30 -8.92
CA ALA A 63 5.43 3.61 -7.57
C ALA A 63 5.33 5.13 -7.34
N ALA A 64 6.37 5.89 -7.75
CA ALA A 64 6.37 7.34 -7.69
C ALA A 64 5.31 7.95 -8.60
N GLY A 65 5.12 7.41 -9.81
CA GLY A 65 4.07 7.84 -10.73
C GLY A 65 2.67 7.65 -10.16
N ALA A 66 2.40 6.51 -9.51
CA ALA A 66 1.13 6.24 -8.84
C ALA A 66 0.90 7.20 -7.65
N GLY A 67 1.93 7.45 -6.84
CA GLY A 67 1.85 8.41 -5.74
C GLY A 67 1.59 9.85 -6.20
N LEU A 68 2.28 10.29 -7.25
CA LEU A 68 2.07 11.62 -7.84
C LEU A 68 0.66 11.73 -8.44
N LEU A 69 0.20 10.69 -9.13
CA LEU A 69 -1.16 10.66 -9.69
C LEU A 69 -2.21 10.81 -8.59
N GLY A 70 -2.07 10.07 -7.48
CA GLY A 70 -2.96 10.19 -6.33
C GLY A 70 -2.88 11.52 -5.58
N LEU A 71 -1.78 12.27 -5.70
CA LEU A 71 -1.67 13.63 -5.15
C LEU A 71 -2.34 14.69 -6.04
N LEU A 72 -2.35 14.46 -7.36
CA LEU A 72 -2.84 15.42 -8.35
C LEU A 72 -4.34 15.26 -8.67
N THR A 73 -4.97 14.17 -8.22
CA THR A 73 -6.41 13.88 -8.41
C THR A 73 -7.15 13.89 -7.09
#